data_AF-A0A9E3A2U8-F1
#
_entry.id   AF-A0A9E3A2U8-F1
#
_cell.length_a   1.000
_cell.length_b   1.000
_cell.length_c   1.000
_cell.angle_alpha   90.00
_cell.angle_beta   90.00
_cell.angle_gamma   90.00
#
_symmetry.space_group_name_H-M   'P 1'
#
loop_
_entity.id
_entity.type
_entity.pdbx_description
1 polymer ?
#
loop_
_entity_poly.entity_id
_entity_poly.type
_entity_poly.pdbx_seq_one_letter_code
_entity_poly.pdbx_strand_id
1 'polypeptide(L)'
;VVVNYMNDDPKFDLNLQRLECAFGGAVLAMPALYDPNILAFAFRGAPASVAWSTLRARAEKLEARYGLPFTRYVSKLRSMNRWTASELLINSEQRP
;
A
#
# COMPACT_ATOMS: atom_id res chain seq x y z
N VAL A 1 -4.26 8.30 -5.94
CA VAL A 1 -3.24 9.29 -5.53
C VAL A 1 -2.13 8.56 -4.79
N VAL A 2 -0.89 9.01 -4.90
CA VAL A 2 0.23 8.48 -4.09
C VAL A 2 0.84 9.63 -3.30
N VAL A 3 1.08 9.42 -2.01
CA VAL A 3 1.64 10.40 -1.08
C VAL A 3 2.89 9.80 -0.43
N ASN A 4 3.94 10.60 -0.28
CA ASN A 4 5.15 10.20 0.46
C ASN A 4 5.16 10.91 1.81
N TYR A 5 5.19 10.12 2.90
CA TYR A 5 5.31 10.60 4.26
C TYR A 5 6.70 10.30 4.83
N MET A 6 7.17 11.14 5.76
CA MET A 6 8.28 10.79 6.65
C MET A 6 7.70 10.18 7.92
N ASN A 7 8.29 9.10 8.44
CA ASN A 7 7.75 8.36 9.58
C ASN A 7 7.87 9.10 10.91
N ASP A 8 8.71 10.13 10.99
CA ASP A 8 8.95 10.96 12.17
C ASP A 8 8.14 12.26 12.13
N ASP A 9 7.29 12.45 11.11
CA ASP A 9 6.34 13.55 11.08
C ASP A 9 5.31 13.37 12.20
N PRO A 10 5.23 14.30 13.18
CA PRO A 10 4.28 14.20 14.29
C PRO A 10 2.81 14.24 13.85
N LYS A 11 2.53 14.62 12.60
CA LYS A 11 1.18 14.63 12.00
C LYS A 11 0.92 13.44 11.08
N PHE A 12 1.83 12.48 10.98
CA PHE A 12 1.70 11.32 10.09
C PHE A 12 0.34 10.62 10.27
N ASP A 13 0.01 10.20 11.50
CA ASP A 13 -1.24 9.48 11.78
C ASP A 13 -2.48 10.31 11.42
N LEU A 14 -2.47 11.61 11.75
CA LEU A 14 -3.57 12.52 11.43
C LEU A 14 -3.76 12.67 9.91
N ASN A 15 -2.67 12.80 9.17
CA ASN A 15 -2.72 12.94 7.71
C ASN A 15 -3.13 11.64 7.03
N LEU A 16 -2.66 10.50 7.52
CA LEU A 16 -3.07 9.19 7.04
C LEU A 16 -4.57 8.96 7.27
N GLN A 17 -5.08 9.26 8.48
CA GLN A 17 -6.50 9.15 8.80
C GLN A 17 -7.36 10.05 7.89
N ARG A 18 -6.93 11.29 7.63
CA ARG A 18 -7.63 12.19 6.69
C ARG A 18 -7.67 11.63 5.28
N LEU A 19 -6.57 11.02 4.84
CA LEU A 19 -6.49 10.35 3.54
C LEU A 19 -7.44 9.14 3.49
N GLU A 20 -7.49 8.33 4.55
CA GLU A 20 -8.43 7.22 4.66
C GLU A 20 -9.88 7.70 4.59
N CYS A 21 -10.26 8.74 5.34
CA CYS A 21 -11.60 9.32 5.30
C CYS A 21 -11.97 9.83 3.89
N ALA A 22 -11.04 10.50 3.21
CA ALA A 22 -11.30 11.06 1.88
C ALA A 22 -11.45 9.99 0.78
N PHE A 23 -10.93 8.79 1.00
CA PHE A 23 -10.96 7.68 0.04
C PHE A 23 -11.77 6.48 0.54
N GLY A 24 -12.62 6.65 1.55
CA GLY A 24 -13.50 5.59 2.06
C GLY A 24 -12.75 4.37 2.59
N GLY A 25 -11.59 4.58 3.21
CA GLY A 25 -10.72 3.53 3.73
C GLY A 25 -9.91 2.78 2.68
N ALA A 26 -10.01 3.15 1.39
CA ALA A 26 -9.27 2.55 0.28
C ALA A 26 -7.81 3.05 0.21
N VAL A 27 -7.05 2.87 1.30
CA VAL A 27 -5.67 3.34 1.42
C VAL A 27 -4.75 2.19 1.81
N LEU A 28 -3.63 2.06 1.10
CA LEU A 28 -2.53 1.16 1.45
C LEU A 28 -1.31 1.97 1.85
N ALA A 29 -0.57 1.54 2.88
CA ALA A 29 0.71 2.13 3.28
C ALA A 29 1.86 1.13 3.06
N MET A 30 3.01 1.62 2.60
CA MET A 30 4.19 0.78 2.36
C MET A 30 5.45 1.51 2.83
N PRO A 31 6.20 0.95 3.79
CA PRO A 31 7.52 1.48 4.13
C PRO A 31 8.46 1.39 2.93
N ALA A 32 9.30 2.42 2.75
CA ALA A 32 10.41 2.37 1.83
C ALA A 32 11.41 1.24 2.22
N LEU A 33 12.26 0.85 1.27
CA LEU A 33 13.29 -0.16 1.55
C LEU A 33 14.42 0.38 2.41
N TYR A 34 14.71 1.67 2.25
CA TYR A 34 15.77 2.42 2.91
C TYR A 34 15.16 3.80 3.24
N ASP A 35 15.57 4.40 4.35
CA ASP A 35 15.07 5.70 4.87
C ASP A 35 13.65 5.67 5.48
N PRO A 36 13.30 6.66 6.34
CA PRO A 36 12.07 6.65 7.13
C PRO A 36 10.80 6.93 6.33
N ASN A 37 10.80 6.76 5.02
CA ASN A 37 9.67 7.14 4.18
C ASN A 37 8.58 6.06 4.15
N ILE A 38 7.32 6.51 4.12
CA ILE A 38 6.14 5.67 3.98
C ILE A 38 5.34 6.17 2.76
N LEU A 39 5.14 5.29 1.80
CA LEU A 39 4.31 5.54 0.63
C LEU A 39 2.87 5.16 0.94
N ALA A 40 1.93 6.11 0.84
CA ALA A 40 0.50 5.87 0.94
C ALA A 40 -0.14 5.91 -0.45
N PHE A 41 -0.89 4.86 -0.80
CA PHE A 41 -1.62 4.70 -2.04
C PHE A 41 -3.11 4.81 -1.74
N ALA A 42 -3.76 5.87 -2.22
CA ALA A 42 -5.18 6.09 -2.04
C ALA A 42 -5.94 5.86 -3.35
N PHE A 43 -6.91 4.95 -3.33
CA PHE A 43 -7.59 4.46 -4.52
C PHE A 43 -9.04 4.96 -4.60
N ARG A 44 -9.51 5.29 -5.80
CA ARG A 44 -10.92 5.54 -6.08
C ARG A 44 -11.44 4.39 -6.94
N GLY A 45 -12.45 3.66 -6.46
CA GLY A 45 -13.04 2.53 -7.18
C GLY A 45 -12.11 1.31 -7.30
N ALA A 46 -11.19 1.11 -6.35
CA ALA A 46 -10.40 -0.11 -6.29
C ALA A 46 -11.25 -1.32 -5.88
N PRO A 47 -10.86 -2.54 -6.30
CA PRO A 47 -11.42 -3.76 -5.75
C PRO A 47 -11.17 -3.83 -4.24
N ALA A 48 -11.99 -4.61 -3.53
CA ALA A 48 -11.86 -4.77 -2.08
C ALA A 48 -10.53 -5.43 -1.67
N SER A 49 -9.96 -6.26 -2.55
CA SER A 49 -8.68 -6.94 -2.34
C SER A 49 -7.94 -7.19 -3.66
N VAL A 50 -6.68 -7.59 -3.55
CA VAL A 50 -5.86 -8.04 -4.69
C VAL A 50 -5.05 -9.27 -4.29
N ALA A 51 -5.00 -10.28 -5.16
CA ALA A 51 -4.23 -11.49 -4.91
C ALA A 51 -2.72 -11.22 -4.87
N TRP A 52 -2.02 -11.83 -3.91
CA TRP A 52 -0.57 -11.73 -3.78
C TRP A 52 0.16 -12.29 -5.01
N SER A 53 -0.37 -13.35 -5.61
CA SER A 53 0.17 -13.94 -6.85
C SER A 53 0.15 -12.93 -8.00
N THR A 54 -0.93 -12.17 -8.15
CA THR A 54 -1.06 -11.11 -9.16
C THR A 54 -0.05 -9.99 -8.92
N LEU A 55 0.10 -9.52 -7.68
CA LEU A 55 1.08 -8.49 -7.33
C LEU A 55 2.50 -8.97 -7.61
N ARG A 56 2.83 -10.19 -7.18
CA ARG A 56 4.16 -10.79 -7.36
C ARG A 56 4.50 -10.98 -8.84
N ALA A 57 3.60 -11.54 -9.63
CA ALA A 57 3.83 -11.73 -11.07
C ALA A 57 4.05 -10.41 -11.81
N ARG A 58 3.35 -9.33 -11.40
CA ARG A 58 3.59 -7.98 -11.96
C ARG A 58 4.92 -7.41 -11.51
N ALA A 59 5.28 -7.59 -10.24
CA ALA A 59 6.56 -7.14 -9.71
C ALA A 59 7.75 -7.81 -10.40
N GLU A 60 7.71 -9.13 -10.60
CA GLU A 60 8.75 -9.89 -11.30
C GLU A 60 8.97 -9.35 -12.73
N LYS A 61 7.88 -9.02 -13.44
CA LYS A 61 7.97 -8.40 -14.78
C LYS A 61 8.60 -7.00 -14.75
N LEU A 62 8.26 -6.18 -13.76
CA LEU A 62 8.83 -4.83 -13.62
C LEU A 62 10.30 -4.90 -13.19
N GLU A 63 10.65 -5.84 -12.31
CA GLU A 63 12.01 -6.08 -11.84
C GLU A 63 12.91 -6.55 -12.99
N ALA A 64 12.45 -7.50 -13.81
CA ALA A 64 13.19 -7.90 -15.01
C ALA A 64 13.36 -6.75 -16.02
N ARG A 65 12.37 -5.84 -16.11
CA ARG A 65 12.40 -4.71 -17.06
C ARG A 65 13.31 -3.56 -16.62
N TYR A 66 13.34 -3.26 -15.32
CA TYR A 66 13.97 -2.04 -14.80
C TYR A 66 15.15 -2.30 -13.87
N GLY A 67 15.41 -3.56 -13.48
CA GLY A 67 16.48 -3.92 -12.54
C GLY A 67 16.26 -3.42 -11.11
N LEU A 68 15.03 -2.98 -10.78
CA LEU A 68 14.66 -2.48 -9.46
C LEU A 68 13.97 -3.57 -8.64
N PRO A 69 14.11 -3.59 -7.31
CA PRO A 69 13.65 -4.69 -6.45
C PRO A 69 12.13 -4.67 -6.17
N PHE A 70 11.31 -4.73 -7.22
CA PHE A 70 9.85 -4.64 -7.10
C PHE A 70 9.24 -5.75 -6.25
N THR A 71 9.80 -6.95 -6.30
CA THR A 71 9.33 -8.07 -5.47
C THR A 71 9.49 -7.77 -3.98
N ARG A 72 10.57 -7.08 -3.59
CA ARG A 72 10.80 -6.65 -2.19
C ARG A 72 9.79 -5.60 -1.75
N TYR A 73 9.40 -4.67 -2.64
CA TYR A 73 8.34 -3.70 -2.34
C TYR A 73 6.99 -4.39 -2.10
N VAL A 74 6.64 -5.39 -2.91
CA VAL A 74 5.39 -6.16 -2.70
C VAL A 74 5.40 -6.84 -1.32
N SER A 75 6.53 -7.41 -0.89
CA SER A 75 6.63 -8.00 0.45
C SER A 75 6.44 -6.97 1.57
N LYS A 76 6.88 -5.71 1.39
CA LYS A 76 6.72 -4.63 2.37
C LYS A 76 5.27 -4.21 2.58
N LEU A 77 4.37 -4.43 1.62
CA LEU A 77 2.93 -4.15 1.83
C LEU A 77 2.33 -4.94 3.01
N ARG A 78 2.97 -6.02 3.46
CA ARG A 78 2.46 -6.80 4.60
C ARG A 78 2.63 -6.11 5.96
N SER A 79 3.51 -5.12 6.08
CA SER A 79 3.85 -4.56 7.39
C SER A 79 2.84 -3.54 7.92
N MET A 80 2.10 -2.88 7.03
CA MET A 80 1.20 -1.77 7.40
C MET A 80 -0.23 -1.92 6.86
N ASN A 81 -0.57 -3.05 6.24
CA ASN A 81 -1.89 -3.26 5.65
C ASN A 81 -2.51 -4.55 6.17
N ARG A 82 -3.83 -4.67 6.04
CA ARG A 82 -4.54 -5.91 6.31
C ARG A 82 -4.39 -6.88 5.14
N TRP A 83 -4.21 -8.16 5.45
CA TRP A 83 -4.02 -9.19 4.43
C TRP A 83 -4.51 -10.56 4.91
N THR A 84 -4.78 -11.44 3.96
CA THR A 84 -4.96 -12.87 4.15
C THR A 84 -3.80 -13.62 3.50
N ALA A 85 -3.73 -14.94 3.72
CA ALA A 85 -2.69 -15.76 3.11
C ALA A 85 -2.60 -15.60 1.57
N SER A 86 -3.72 -15.37 0.91
CA SER A 86 -3.83 -15.24 -0.55
C SER A 86 -3.96 -13.80 -1.06
N GLU A 87 -4.42 -12.85 -0.24
CA GLU A 87 -4.80 -11.51 -0.72
C GLU A 87 -4.32 -10.35 0.18
N LEU A 88 -4.09 -9.20 -0.44
CA LEU A 88 -3.95 -7.90 0.21
C LEU A 88 -5.31 -7.19 0.20
N LEU A 89 -5.78 -6.73 1.36
CA LEU A 89 -7.07 -6.06 1.49
C LEU A 89 -6.90 -4.56 1.29
N ILE A 90 -7.73 -3.94 0.45
CA ILE A 90 -7.66 -2.53 0.05
C ILE A 90 -8.79 -1.73 0.66
N ASN A 91 -10.02 -2.22 0.57
CA ASN A 91 -11.18 -1.55 1.16
C ASN A 91 -11.62 -2.32 2.40
N SER A 92 -11.71 -1.64 3.54
CA SER A 92 -12.63 -2.10 4.57
C SER A 92 -14.03 -1.63 4.16
N GLU A 93 -14.90 -2.53 3.71
CA GLU A 93 -16.33 -2.21 3.79
C GLU A 93 -16.64 -1.90 5.26
N GLN A 94 -16.82 -0.62 5.59
CA GLN A 94 -17.84 -0.25 6.54
C GLN A 94 -19.15 -0.34 5.75
N ARG A 95 -19.81 -1.49 5.85
CA ARG A 95 -21.24 -1.63 5.52
C ARG A 95 -22.02 -0.63 6.42
N PRO A 96 -23.15 -0.06 5.94
CA PRO A 96 -23.80 1.10 6.56
C PRO A 96 -24.11 0.94 8.05
#